data_AF-A0A931YMB0-F1
#
_entry.id   AF-A0A931YMB0-F1
#
_cell.length_a   1.000
_cell.length_b   1.000
_cell.length_c   1.000
_cell.angle_alpha   90.00
_cell.angle_beta   90.00
_cell.angle_gamma   90.00
#
_symmetry.space_group_name_H-M   'P 1'
#
loop_
_entity.id
_entity.type
_entity.pdbx_description
1 polymer ?
#
loop_
_entity_poly.entity_id
_entity_poly.type
_entity_poly.pdbx_seq_one_letter_code
_entity_poly.pdbx_strand_id
1 'polypeptide(L)'
;MSNSMQKLSACTRWYQKWFTRRLCAARVSRSSYFLRLRSLVSPVYRVSAPKGFTLMELVVAIGVFAATMGFTMDLFVMAMRQQARVAIASAVQSDARLIFEMIAGALREGTIAYERAPTAEEVAIRSSDGSMLVFRRSVTECPESVAACVQIGRLNAAGTLVWAPLTSAGVTADAFDVLVRPTDDPFAWDSALRRYRSHVQPRVTMHLRLSAPTGHAAERVHVEGQTTFTSRVYQR
;
A
#
# COMPACT_ATOMS: atom_id res chain seq x y z
N MET A 1 30.92 -16.86 -16.73
CA MET A 1 29.56 -16.86 -17.30
C MET A 1 28.92 -18.22 -17.03
N SER A 2 27.61 -18.26 -16.72
CA SER A 2 26.83 -19.45 -16.34
C SER A 2 27.04 -19.95 -14.90
N ASN A 3 26.28 -19.40 -13.92
CA ASN A 3 25.86 -20.11 -12.69
C ASN A 3 24.92 -19.33 -11.75
N SER A 4 24.42 -18.14 -12.11
CA SER A 4 23.52 -17.36 -11.24
C SER A 4 22.01 -17.52 -11.52
N MET A 5 21.61 -18.21 -12.60
CA MET A 5 20.19 -18.32 -13.00
C MET A 5 19.39 -19.46 -12.35
N GLN A 6 20.02 -20.37 -11.59
CA GLN A 6 19.30 -21.48 -10.94
C GLN A 6 18.73 -21.17 -9.55
N LYS A 7 19.03 -20.02 -8.94
CA LYS A 7 18.56 -19.71 -7.58
C LYS A 7 17.19 -19.02 -7.50
N LEU A 8 16.61 -18.58 -8.62
CA LEU A 8 15.30 -17.90 -8.63
C LEU A 8 14.10 -18.85 -8.74
N SER A 9 14.29 -20.13 -9.09
CA SER A 9 13.20 -21.12 -9.15
C SER A 9 12.87 -21.79 -7.80
N ALA A 10 13.69 -21.58 -6.77
CA ALA A 10 13.47 -22.13 -5.43
C ALA A 10 12.56 -21.26 -4.55
N CYS A 11 12.45 -19.94 -4.84
CA CYS A 11 11.71 -19.02 -3.99
C CYS A 11 10.19 -19.04 -4.25
N THR A 12 9.75 -19.34 -5.48
CA THR A 12 8.33 -19.46 -5.83
C THR A 12 7.68 -20.74 -5.33
N ARG A 13 8.46 -21.76 -4.93
CA ARG A 13 7.92 -23.02 -4.37
C ARG A 13 7.60 -22.93 -2.87
N TRP A 14 8.04 -21.88 -2.18
CA TRP A 14 7.79 -21.70 -0.74
C TRP A 14 6.47 -20.96 -0.45
N TYR A 15 6.03 -20.06 -1.32
CA TYR A 15 4.79 -19.30 -1.09
C TYR A 15 3.51 -20.13 -1.25
N GLN A 16 3.54 -21.18 -2.10
CA GLN A 16 2.38 -22.05 -2.34
C GLN A 16 2.12 -23.07 -1.21
N LYS A 17 3.11 -23.35 -0.36
CA LYS A 17 2.96 -24.26 0.81
C LYS A 17 2.48 -23.57 2.08
N TRP A 18 2.53 -22.24 2.15
CA TRP A 18 2.12 -21.52 3.36
C TRP A 18 0.61 -21.25 3.42
N PHE A 19 -0.05 -21.10 2.27
CA PHE A 19 -1.49 -20.84 2.23
C PHE A 19 -2.38 -22.06 2.49
N THR A 20 -1.87 -23.29 2.31
CA THR A 20 -2.62 -24.53 2.58
C THR A 20 -2.55 -25.02 4.02
N ARG A 21 -1.71 -24.42 4.88
CA ARG A 21 -1.56 -24.85 6.29
C ARG A 21 -2.36 -24.03 7.31
N ARG A 22 -2.95 -22.89 6.94
CA ARG A 22 -3.78 -22.09 7.87
C ARG A 22 -5.29 -22.36 7.82
N LEU A 23 -5.76 -23.25 6.95
CA LEU A 23 -7.17 -23.67 6.94
C LEU A 23 -7.47 -24.93 7.78
N CYS A 24 -6.49 -25.49 8.50
CA CYS A 24 -6.64 -26.77 9.22
C CYS A 24 -6.32 -26.73 10.73
N ALA A 25 -6.52 -25.57 11.39
CA ALA A 25 -6.35 -25.46 12.84
C ALA A 25 -7.43 -24.61 13.53
N ALA A 26 -8.63 -24.52 12.95
CA ALA A 26 -9.82 -24.19 13.73
C ALA A 26 -10.20 -25.45 14.53
N ARG A 27 -9.49 -25.65 15.64
CA ARG A 27 -9.82 -26.63 16.67
C ARG A 27 -11.20 -26.28 17.19
N VAL A 28 -12.20 -27.01 16.69
CA VAL A 28 -13.57 -27.04 17.17
C VAL A 28 -13.51 -27.38 18.66
N SER A 29 -13.63 -26.36 19.51
CA SER A 29 -13.98 -26.54 20.91
C SER A 29 -15.42 -27.02 20.93
N ARG A 30 -15.58 -28.34 21.03
CA ARG A 30 -16.85 -29.00 21.30
C ARG A 30 -17.32 -28.57 22.68
N SER A 31 -18.07 -27.47 22.74
CA SER A 31 -18.92 -27.19 23.88
C SER A 31 -20.19 -28.02 23.74
N SER A 32 -20.17 -29.15 24.42
CA SER A 32 -21.28 -30.07 24.61
C SER A 32 -22.43 -29.38 25.36
N TYR A 33 -23.27 -28.62 24.66
CA TYR A 33 -24.62 -28.31 25.13
C TYR A 33 -25.58 -29.38 24.63
N PHE A 34 -25.56 -30.45 25.42
CA PHE A 34 -26.56 -31.50 25.48
C PHE A 34 -27.88 -30.88 25.96
N LEU A 35 -28.70 -30.33 25.05
CA LEU A 35 -30.06 -29.91 25.35
C LEU A 35 -31.05 -30.76 24.56
N ARG A 36 -31.54 -31.77 25.27
CA ARG A 36 -32.88 -32.38 25.19
C ARG A 36 -33.66 -32.01 23.92
N LEU A 37 -33.58 -32.88 22.93
CA LEU A 37 -34.65 -33.09 21.96
C LEU A 37 -35.89 -33.60 22.72
N ARG A 38 -36.65 -32.66 23.29
CA ARG A 38 -38.07 -32.87 23.56
C ARG A 38 -38.71 -33.01 22.18
N SER A 39 -39.24 -34.20 21.92
CA SER A 39 -40.12 -34.52 20.80
C SER A 39 -41.26 -33.51 20.73
N LEU A 40 -41.05 -32.42 19.99
CA LEU A 40 -42.13 -31.59 19.48
C LEU A 40 -42.78 -32.40 18.38
N VAL A 41 -43.80 -33.15 18.78
CA VAL A 41 -44.85 -33.66 17.91
C VAL A 41 -45.30 -32.46 17.08
N SER A 42 -44.89 -32.43 15.82
CA SER A 42 -45.29 -31.41 14.86
C SER A 42 -46.82 -31.44 14.78
N PRO A 43 -47.53 -30.33 15.06
CA PRO A 43 -48.96 -30.29 14.84
C PRO A 43 -49.20 -30.61 13.36
N VAL A 44 -50.03 -31.62 13.12
CA VAL A 44 -50.53 -31.95 11.78
C VAL A 44 -51.34 -30.75 11.31
N TYR A 45 -50.71 -29.89 10.50
CA TYR A 45 -51.40 -28.81 9.82
C TYR A 45 -52.47 -29.46 8.93
N ARG A 46 -53.74 -29.38 9.35
CA ARG A 46 -54.86 -29.70 8.47
C ARG A 46 -54.82 -28.70 7.32
N VAL A 47 -54.35 -29.14 6.16
CA VAL A 47 -54.44 -28.38 4.92
C VAL A 47 -55.93 -28.23 4.60
N SER A 48 -56.52 -27.10 4.99
CA SER A 48 -57.84 -26.69 4.51
C SER A 48 -57.79 -26.60 2.99
N ALA A 49 -58.84 -27.06 2.31
CA ALA A 49 -58.94 -27.09 0.85
C ALA A 49 -58.41 -25.77 0.25
N PRO A 50 -57.46 -25.83 -0.71
CA PRO A 50 -56.81 -24.65 -1.23
C PRO A 50 -57.85 -23.74 -1.89
N LYS A 51 -58.01 -22.53 -1.36
CA LYS A 51 -58.68 -21.46 -2.09
C LYS A 51 -57.82 -21.19 -3.33
N GLY A 52 -58.40 -21.35 -4.51
CA GLY A 52 -57.68 -21.14 -5.77
C GLY A 52 -57.08 -19.73 -5.82
N PHE A 53 -55.81 -19.64 -6.18
CA PHE A 53 -55.12 -18.38 -6.37
C PHE A 53 -55.77 -17.62 -7.53
N THR A 54 -56.14 -16.37 -7.31
CA THR A 54 -56.75 -15.59 -8.40
C THR A 54 -55.68 -15.16 -9.39
N LEU A 55 -56.03 -15.06 -10.67
CA LEU A 55 -55.10 -14.61 -11.71
C LEU A 55 -54.52 -13.22 -11.38
N MET A 56 -55.34 -12.34 -10.78
CA MET A 56 -54.92 -11.00 -10.37
C MET A 56 -53.85 -11.04 -9.28
N GLU A 57 -53.96 -11.95 -8.30
CA GLU A 57 -52.99 -12.09 -7.21
C GLU A 57 -51.61 -12.54 -7.72
N LEU A 58 -51.59 -13.39 -8.75
CA LEU A 58 -50.35 -13.86 -9.38
C LEU A 58 -49.61 -12.73 -10.11
N VAL A 59 -50.34 -11.88 -10.82
CA VAL A 59 -49.76 -10.72 -11.51
C VAL A 59 -49.15 -9.74 -10.50
N VAL A 60 -49.86 -9.46 -9.40
CA VAL A 60 -49.34 -8.59 -8.34
C VAL A 60 -48.09 -9.19 -7.69
N ALA A 61 -48.09 -10.49 -7.38
CA ALA A 61 -46.94 -11.16 -6.79
C ALA A 61 -45.69 -11.11 -7.69
N ILE A 62 -45.86 -11.33 -9.00
CA ILE A 62 -44.76 -11.21 -9.97
C ILE A 62 -44.24 -9.77 -10.04
N GLY A 63 -45.14 -8.78 -10.04
CA GLY A 63 -44.76 -7.36 -10.06
C GLY A 63 -43.92 -6.97 -8.84
N VAL A 64 -44.35 -7.36 -7.64
CA VAL A 64 -43.60 -7.11 -6.40
C VAL A 64 -42.26 -7.84 -6.42
N PHE A 65 -42.24 -9.12 -6.81
CA PHE A 65 -41.00 -9.89 -6.90
C PHE A 65 -40.00 -9.27 -7.89
N ALA A 66 -40.44 -8.91 -9.09
CA ALA A 66 -39.60 -8.27 -10.10
C ALA A 66 -39.02 -6.94 -9.61
N ALA A 67 -39.84 -6.10 -8.96
CA ALA A 67 -39.39 -4.84 -8.39
C ALA A 67 -38.32 -5.05 -7.31
N THR A 68 -38.55 -6.00 -6.38
CA THR A 68 -37.57 -6.32 -5.33
C THR A 68 -36.26 -6.85 -5.90
N MET A 69 -36.30 -7.71 -6.91
CA MET A 69 -35.11 -8.21 -7.58
C MET A 69 -34.32 -7.09 -8.26
N GLY A 70 -35.00 -6.15 -8.91
CA GLY A 70 -34.38 -4.94 -9.47
C GLY A 70 -33.59 -4.16 -8.41
N PHE A 71 -34.23 -3.84 -7.27
CA PHE A 71 -33.55 -3.14 -6.18
C PHE A 71 -32.34 -3.90 -5.62
N THR A 72 -32.43 -5.23 -5.49
CA THR A 72 -31.29 -6.03 -5.00
C THR A 72 -30.10 -6.02 -5.96
N MET A 73 -30.36 -6.05 -7.27
CA MET A 73 -29.30 -6.02 -8.28
C MET A 73 -28.56 -4.68 -8.27
N ASP A 74 -29.30 -3.58 -8.15
CA ASP A 74 -28.70 -2.23 -8.09
C ASP A 74 -27.81 -2.07 -6.85
N LEU A 75 -28.28 -2.53 -5.69
CA LEU A 75 -27.49 -2.55 -4.46
C LEU A 75 -26.22 -3.39 -4.60
N PHE A 76 -26.32 -4.54 -5.27
CA PHE A 76 -25.17 -5.40 -5.51
C PHE A 76 -24.10 -4.73 -6.39
N VAL A 77 -24.51 -4.12 -7.50
CA VAL A 77 -23.58 -3.40 -8.40
C VAL A 77 -22.92 -2.23 -7.66
N MET A 78 -23.69 -1.48 -6.87
CA MET A 78 -23.15 -0.40 -6.05
C MET A 78 -22.12 -0.91 -5.04
N ALA A 79 -22.42 -2.00 -4.32
CA ALA A 79 -21.50 -2.60 -3.36
C ALA A 79 -20.19 -3.08 -4.02
N MET A 80 -20.28 -3.71 -5.19
CA MET A 80 -19.12 -4.16 -5.96
C MET A 80 -18.19 -3.00 -6.37
N ARG A 81 -18.77 -1.87 -6.82
CA ARG A 81 -17.98 -0.67 -7.18
C ARG A 81 -17.26 -0.09 -5.96
N GLN A 82 -17.93 -0.04 -4.82
CA GLN A 82 -17.32 0.44 -3.57
C GLN A 82 -16.19 -0.49 -3.10
N GLN A 83 -16.37 -1.81 -3.18
CA GLN A 83 -15.32 -2.77 -2.85
C GLN A 83 -14.08 -2.60 -3.74
N ALA A 84 -14.27 -2.42 -5.05
CA ALA A 84 -13.17 -2.17 -5.97
C ALA A 84 -12.42 -0.87 -5.63
N ARG A 85 -13.15 0.21 -5.33
CA ARG A 85 -12.56 1.49 -4.93
C ARG A 85 -11.76 1.39 -3.63
N VAL A 86 -12.28 0.69 -2.63
CA VAL A 86 -11.58 0.45 -1.36
C VAL A 86 -10.32 -0.40 -1.57
N ALA A 87 -10.38 -1.42 -2.43
CA ALA A 87 -9.21 -2.23 -2.76
C ALA A 87 -8.09 -1.37 -3.38
N ILE A 88 -8.42 -0.53 -4.36
CA ILE A 88 -7.45 0.39 -4.98
C ILE A 88 -6.90 1.39 -3.95
N ALA A 89 -7.77 1.98 -3.12
CA ALA A 89 -7.35 2.89 -2.06
C ALA A 89 -6.36 2.24 -1.09
N SER A 90 -6.63 0.99 -0.70
CA SER A 90 -5.76 0.23 0.20
C SER A 90 -4.39 -0.07 -0.42
N ALA A 91 -4.34 -0.34 -1.73
CA ALA A 91 -3.09 -0.56 -2.46
C ALA A 91 -2.26 0.73 -2.51
N VAL A 92 -2.86 1.86 -2.89
CA VAL A 92 -2.18 3.18 -2.93
C VAL A 92 -1.68 3.57 -1.53
N GLN A 93 -2.47 3.33 -0.49
CA GLN A 93 -2.06 3.61 0.89
C GLN A 93 -0.90 2.71 1.35
N SER A 94 -0.88 1.44 0.93
CA SER A 94 0.22 0.53 1.20
C SER A 94 1.52 1.01 0.55
N ASP A 95 1.46 1.46 -0.71
CA ASP A 95 2.60 2.02 -1.42
C ASP A 95 3.12 3.30 -0.75
N ALA A 96 2.22 4.21 -0.37
CA ALA A 96 2.59 5.42 0.36
C ALA A 96 3.33 5.08 1.65
N ARG A 97 2.78 4.13 2.43
CA ARG A 97 3.39 3.66 3.68
C ARG A 97 4.76 3.04 3.44
N LEU A 98 4.92 2.21 2.42
CA LEU A 98 6.20 1.60 2.06
C LEU A 98 7.25 2.68 1.76
N ILE A 99 6.90 3.69 0.97
CA ILE A 99 7.79 4.82 0.64
C ILE A 99 8.20 5.57 1.91
N PHE A 100 7.25 5.88 2.80
CA PHE A 100 7.56 6.51 4.10
C PHE A 100 8.49 5.64 4.94
N GLU A 101 8.24 4.33 5.04
CA GLU A 101 9.03 3.41 5.86
C GLU A 101 10.46 3.24 5.33
N MET A 102 10.65 3.12 4.01
CA MET A 102 11.99 2.99 3.42
C MET A 102 12.80 4.27 3.59
N ILE A 103 12.20 5.45 3.37
CA ILE A 103 12.90 6.73 3.53
C ILE A 103 13.21 6.96 5.02
N ALA A 104 12.26 6.67 5.91
CA ALA A 104 12.48 6.75 7.35
C ALA A 104 13.60 5.81 7.81
N GLY A 105 13.62 4.58 7.30
CA GLY A 105 14.67 3.60 7.57
C GLY A 105 16.03 4.11 7.12
N ALA A 106 16.13 4.55 5.87
CA ALA A 106 17.36 5.12 5.31
C ALA A 106 17.86 6.33 6.13
N LEU A 107 16.98 7.23 6.55
CA LEU A 107 17.34 8.40 7.36
C LEU A 107 17.77 8.06 8.80
N ARG A 108 17.30 6.94 9.34
CA ARG A 108 17.68 6.47 10.68
C ARG A 108 19.03 5.76 10.68
N GLU A 109 19.31 4.99 9.63
CA GLU A 109 20.55 4.23 9.47
C GLU A 109 21.67 5.05 8.84
N GLY A 110 21.31 6.10 8.10
CA GLY A 110 22.24 6.93 7.34
C GLY A 110 22.27 8.41 7.72
N THR A 111 23.16 9.11 7.06
CA THR A 111 23.30 10.57 7.10
C THR A 111 22.88 11.17 5.76
N ILE A 112 22.42 12.41 5.76
CA ILE A 112 22.09 13.09 4.50
C ILE A 112 23.38 13.33 3.72
N ALA A 113 23.39 13.01 2.43
CA ALA A 113 24.55 13.20 1.57
C ALA A 113 24.55 14.63 1.00
N TYR A 114 25.02 15.59 1.78
CA TYR A 114 25.07 17.01 1.40
C TYR A 114 25.97 17.33 0.19
N GLU A 115 26.86 16.42 -0.19
CA GLU A 115 27.65 16.51 -1.43
C GLU A 115 26.77 16.61 -2.68
N ARG A 116 25.57 16.03 -2.60
CA ARG A 116 24.52 16.17 -3.62
C ARG A 116 23.44 17.05 -3.01
N ALA A 117 23.47 18.32 -3.38
CA ALA A 117 22.57 19.33 -2.82
C ALA A 117 21.11 18.83 -2.86
N PRO A 118 20.39 18.80 -1.72
CA PRO A 118 19.02 18.33 -1.68
C PRO A 118 18.16 19.26 -2.53
N THR A 119 17.40 18.68 -3.46
CA THR A 119 16.42 19.44 -4.26
C THR A 119 15.02 19.18 -3.71
N ALA A 120 14.04 19.96 -4.18
CA ALA A 120 12.67 19.80 -3.74
C ALA A 120 12.08 18.42 -4.10
N GLU A 121 12.60 17.73 -5.12
CA GLU A 121 12.05 16.43 -5.58
C GLU A 121 13.02 15.26 -5.38
N GLU A 122 14.20 15.50 -4.79
CA GLU A 122 15.25 14.49 -4.65
C GLU A 122 15.99 14.59 -3.30
N VAL A 123 16.17 13.45 -2.65
CA VAL A 123 16.99 13.34 -1.43
C VAL A 123 17.99 12.20 -1.55
N ALA A 124 19.26 12.51 -1.30
CA ALA A 124 20.34 11.56 -1.24
C ALA A 124 20.72 11.27 0.22
N ILE A 125 20.82 10.00 0.55
CA ILE A 125 21.13 9.49 1.88
C ILE A 125 22.32 8.56 1.75
N ARG A 126 23.33 8.78 2.59
CA ARG A 126 24.51 7.93 2.73
C ARG A 126 24.28 6.98 3.90
N SER A 127 24.26 5.69 3.64
CA SER A 127 24.22 4.65 4.67
C SER A 127 25.56 4.56 5.41
N SER A 128 25.57 3.94 6.60
CA SER A 128 26.78 3.61 7.36
C SER A 128 27.80 2.82 6.55
N ASP A 129 27.33 2.01 5.60
CA ASP A 129 28.17 1.15 4.76
C ASP A 129 28.86 1.92 3.62
N GLY A 130 28.72 3.25 3.59
CA GLY A 130 29.23 4.12 2.53
C GLY A 130 28.40 4.08 1.24
N SER A 131 27.41 3.19 1.15
CA SER A 131 26.48 3.17 0.02
C SER A 131 25.55 4.38 0.01
N MET A 132 25.24 4.89 -1.18
CA MET A 132 24.33 6.02 -1.37
C MET A 132 22.99 5.52 -1.92
N LEU A 133 21.92 5.94 -1.26
CA LEU A 133 20.54 5.76 -1.69
C LEU A 133 19.97 7.12 -2.08
N VAL A 134 19.38 7.20 -3.27
CA VAL A 134 18.78 8.43 -3.78
C VAL A 134 17.30 8.17 -4.02
N PHE A 135 16.44 9.00 -3.45
CA PHE A 135 15.00 8.94 -3.67
C PHE A 135 14.61 10.12 -4.53
N ARG A 136 13.86 9.87 -5.60
CA ARG A 136 13.37 10.93 -6.49
C ARG A 136 11.99 10.63 -7.04
N ARG A 137 11.30 11.68 -7.46
CA ARG A 137 10.21 11.60 -8.43
C ARG A 137 10.78 11.51 -9.83
N SER A 138 10.26 10.60 -10.65
CA SER A 138 10.63 10.48 -12.06
C SER A 138 9.37 10.39 -12.92
N VAL A 139 9.44 10.97 -14.12
CA VAL A 139 8.43 10.79 -15.18
C VAL A 139 8.87 9.76 -16.22
N THR A 140 10.13 9.32 -16.17
CA THR A 140 10.71 8.31 -17.05
C THR A 140 10.99 7.01 -16.29
N GLU A 141 10.99 5.88 -16.99
CA GLU A 141 11.30 4.55 -16.43
C GLU A 141 10.33 4.12 -15.32
N CYS A 142 9.06 4.50 -15.46
CA CYS A 142 7.98 4.09 -14.58
C CYS A 142 7.27 2.83 -15.10
N PRO A 143 6.75 1.96 -14.21
CA PRO A 143 5.99 0.79 -14.62
C PRO A 143 4.74 1.21 -15.40
N GLU A 144 4.40 0.46 -16.45
CA GLU A 144 3.17 0.66 -17.25
C GLU A 144 3.00 2.06 -17.88
N SER A 145 4.11 2.80 -18.07
CA SER A 145 4.08 4.16 -18.65
C SER A 145 3.17 5.13 -17.90
N VAL A 146 3.07 4.98 -16.58
CA VAL A 146 2.40 5.97 -15.73
C VAL A 146 3.12 7.32 -15.80
N ALA A 147 2.37 8.41 -15.62
CA ALA A 147 2.88 9.77 -15.82
C ALA A 147 4.05 10.14 -14.89
N ALA A 148 4.06 9.64 -13.66
CA ALA A 148 5.13 9.84 -12.70
C ALA A 148 5.14 8.72 -11.66
N CYS A 149 6.33 8.36 -11.16
CA CYS A 149 6.56 7.37 -10.12
C CYS A 149 7.64 7.84 -9.15
N VAL A 150 7.66 7.26 -7.94
CA VAL A 150 8.79 7.42 -7.02
C VAL A 150 9.79 6.31 -7.29
N GLN A 151 11.06 6.66 -7.41
CA GLN A 151 12.16 5.72 -7.65
C GLN A 151 13.19 5.78 -6.53
N ILE A 152 13.83 4.64 -6.30
CA ILE A 152 15.03 4.51 -5.48
C ILE A 152 16.22 4.22 -6.39
N GLY A 153 17.26 5.02 -6.26
CA GLY A 153 18.55 4.85 -6.90
C GLY A 153 19.54 4.27 -5.90
N ARG A 154 20.20 3.18 -6.25
CA ARG A 154 21.33 2.65 -5.47
C ARG A 154 22.61 2.75 -6.28
N LEU A 155 23.67 3.22 -5.65
CA LEU A 155 24.99 3.26 -6.25
C LEU A 155 25.58 1.83 -6.32
N ASN A 156 25.92 1.39 -7.53
CA ASN A 156 26.61 0.11 -7.75
C ASN A 156 28.11 0.24 -7.50
N ALA A 157 28.81 -0.90 -7.44
CA ALA A 157 30.27 -0.95 -7.30
C ALA A 157 31.04 -0.17 -8.39
N ALA A 158 30.42 0.06 -9.55
CA ALA A 158 30.97 0.85 -10.66
C ALA A 158 30.75 2.38 -10.52
N GLY A 159 30.11 2.86 -9.44
CA GLY A 159 29.82 4.28 -9.26
C GLY A 159 28.52 4.76 -9.92
N THR A 160 27.85 3.91 -10.70
CA THR A 160 26.61 4.26 -11.42
C THR A 160 25.37 4.06 -10.54
N LEU A 161 24.42 5.00 -10.59
CA LEU A 161 23.11 4.86 -9.96
C LEU A 161 22.21 3.94 -10.80
N VAL A 162 21.73 2.86 -10.18
CA VAL A 162 20.70 2.00 -10.75
C VAL A 162 19.37 2.32 -10.10
N TRP A 163 18.41 2.69 -10.94
CA TRP A 163 17.07 3.09 -10.52
C TRP A 163 16.12 1.91 -10.50
N ALA A 164 15.27 1.85 -9.47
CA ALA A 164 14.17 0.92 -9.35
C ALA A 164 12.91 1.68 -8.93
N PRO A 165 11.74 1.39 -9.52
CA PRO A 165 10.49 1.99 -9.10
C PRO A 165 10.08 1.46 -7.72
N LEU A 166 9.59 2.37 -6.87
CA LEU A 166 9.03 2.04 -5.55
C LEU A 166 7.50 1.95 -5.58
N THR A 167 6.86 2.67 -6.51
CA THR A 167 5.41 2.61 -6.72
C THR A 167 5.04 1.39 -7.55
N SER A 168 3.90 0.77 -7.22
CA SER A 168 3.36 -0.33 -8.00
C SER A 168 2.80 0.12 -9.36
N ALA A 169 2.51 -0.85 -10.21
CA ALA A 169 1.83 -0.66 -11.49
C ALA A 169 0.48 0.06 -11.32
N GLY A 170 0.19 1.03 -12.17
CA GLY A 170 -1.04 1.83 -12.13
C GLY A 170 -1.11 2.94 -11.06
N VAL A 171 -0.10 3.06 -10.18
CA VAL A 171 -0.03 4.15 -9.19
C VAL A 171 0.84 5.29 -9.71
N THR A 172 0.28 6.50 -9.73
CA THR A 172 0.97 7.73 -10.13
C THR A 172 1.41 8.55 -8.93
N ALA A 173 2.65 9.05 -8.94
CA ALA A 173 3.17 9.98 -7.95
C ALA A 173 2.92 11.43 -8.37
N ASP A 174 1.80 11.99 -7.92
CA ASP A 174 1.39 13.35 -8.27
C ASP A 174 2.31 14.41 -7.63
N ALA A 175 2.70 14.19 -6.37
CA ALA A 175 3.65 15.04 -5.64
C ALA A 175 4.61 14.19 -4.80
N PHE A 176 5.88 14.60 -4.78
CA PHE A 176 6.92 14.07 -3.90
C PHE A 176 7.87 15.21 -3.60
N ASP A 177 7.55 15.97 -2.55
CA ASP A 177 8.32 17.13 -2.15
C ASP A 177 9.13 16.80 -0.89
N VAL A 178 10.41 17.08 -0.93
CA VAL A 178 11.36 16.87 0.17
C VAL A 178 12.01 18.19 0.55
N LEU A 179 11.85 18.55 1.82
CA LEU A 179 12.45 19.74 2.42
C LEU A 179 13.47 19.30 3.47
N VAL A 180 14.74 19.53 3.17
CA VAL A 180 15.85 19.29 4.09
C VAL A 180 16.24 20.58 4.81
N ARG A 181 16.37 20.53 6.13
CA ARG A 181 16.91 21.63 6.94
C ARG A 181 17.93 21.12 7.95
N PRO A 182 19.11 21.74 8.08
CA PRO A 182 19.63 22.85 7.27
C PRO A 182 19.98 22.42 5.83
N THR A 183 20.10 23.39 4.92
CA THR A 183 20.48 23.18 3.51
C THR A 183 21.94 22.78 3.34
N ASP A 184 22.80 23.30 4.21
CA ASP A 184 24.23 22.96 4.28
C ASP A 184 24.50 21.96 5.39
N ASP A 185 25.59 21.20 5.24
CA ASP A 185 26.02 20.22 6.25
C ASP A 185 26.34 20.91 7.59
N PRO A 186 25.57 20.64 8.67
CA PRO A 186 25.84 21.21 9.98
C PRO A 186 27.12 20.65 10.61
N PHE A 187 27.53 19.44 10.22
CA PHE A 187 28.68 18.72 10.77
C PHE A 187 29.95 18.87 9.92
N ALA A 188 29.96 19.79 8.96
CA ALA A 188 31.19 20.15 8.27
C ALA A 188 32.19 20.79 9.27
N TRP A 189 33.40 20.25 9.31
CA TRP A 189 34.49 20.78 10.13
C TRP A 189 35.04 22.08 9.51
N ASP A 190 35.01 23.16 10.28
CA ASP A 190 35.64 24.43 9.90
C ASP A 190 37.08 24.46 10.42
N SER A 191 38.05 24.36 9.52
CA SER A 191 39.48 24.39 9.85
C SER A 191 39.96 25.74 10.38
N ALA A 192 39.29 26.84 10.00
CA ALA A 192 39.65 28.18 10.45
C ALA A 192 39.23 28.41 11.91
N LEU A 193 38.02 27.96 12.27
CA LEU A 193 37.46 28.13 13.61
C LEU A 193 37.73 26.95 14.56
N ARG A 194 38.36 25.87 14.06
CA ARG A 194 38.61 24.60 14.79
C ARG A 194 37.35 24.07 15.49
N ARG A 195 36.20 24.17 14.83
CA ARG A 195 34.90 23.73 15.34
C ARG A 195 33.97 23.29 14.21
N TYR A 196 32.97 22.50 14.55
CA TYR A 196 31.86 22.21 13.63
C TYR A 196 31.00 23.46 13.39
N ARG A 197 30.43 23.58 12.19
CA ARG A 197 29.60 24.74 11.80
C ARG A 197 28.37 24.90 12.69
N SER A 198 27.68 23.81 13.02
CA SER A 198 26.45 23.84 13.80
C SER A 198 26.22 22.53 14.56
N HIS A 199 25.55 22.60 15.71
CA HIS A 199 25.10 21.43 16.47
C HIS A 199 23.63 21.06 16.17
N VAL A 200 23.04 21.66 15.13
CA VAL A 200 21.65 21.41 14.75
C VAL A 200 21.52 20.08 14.02
N GLN A 201 20.65 19.20 14.52
CA GLN A 201 20.32 17.94 13.88
C GLN A 201 19.51 18.17 12.59
N PRO A 202 19.84 17.49 11.49
CA PRO A 202 19.13 17.67 10.25
C PRO A 202 17.74 17.03 10.29
N ARG A 203 16.78 17.74 9.69
CA ARG A 203 15.37 17.36 9.59
C ARG A 203 14.99 17.29 8.12
N VAL A 204 14.26 16.24 7.78
CA VAL A 204 13.72 16.00 6.44
C VAL A 204 12.21 15.95 6.55
N THR A 205 11.53 16.92 5.96
CA THR A 205 10.08 16.90 5.81
C THR A 205 9.76 16.39 4.43
N MET A 206 8.89 15.40 4.35
CA MET A 206 8.44 14.82 3.10
C MET A 206 6.94 14.99 2.97
N HIS A 207 6.51 15.42 1.79
CA HIS A 207 5.12 15.45 1.35
C HIS A 207 4.99 14.50 0.16
N LEU A 208 4.03 13.59 0.24
CA LEU A 208 3.79 12.57 -0.78
C LEU A 208 2.31 12.58 -1.13
N ARG A 209 2.01 12.70 -2.42
CA ARG A 209 0.66 12.51 -2.97
C ARG A 209 0.72 11.46 -4.06
N LEU A 210 0.00 10.36 -3.85
CA LEU A 210 -0.16 9.28 -4.81
C LEU A 210 -1.61 9.23 -5.30
N SER A 211 -1.82 8.85 -6.55
CA SER A 211 -3.15 8.55 -7.07
C SER A 211 -3.19 7.29 -7.94
N ALA A 212 -4.36 6.69 -8.06
CA ALA A 212 -4.62 5.57 -8.96
C ALA A 212 -6.00 5.71 -9.62
N PRO A 213 -6.16 5.25 -10.88
CA PRO A 213 -7.44 5.26 -11.57
C PRO A 213 -8.39 4.19 -11.00
N THR A 214 -9.68 4.49 -10.87
CA THR A 214 -10.70 3.52 -10.40
C THR A 214 -11.46 2.81 -11.52
N GLY A 215 -10.98 2.91 -12.77
CA GLY A 215 -11.65 2.37 -13.97
C GLY A 215 -12.68 3.32 -14.59
N HIS A 216 -12.93 4.48 -13.99
CA HIS A 216 -13.63 5.60 -14.61
C HIS A 216 -12.65 6.75 -14.81
N ALA A 217 -12.57 7.29 -16.04
CA ALA A 217 -11.56 8.29 -16.40
C ALA A 217 -11.59 9.56 -15.53
N ALA A 218 -12.76 9.88 -14.96
CA ALA A 218 -12.96 11.05 -14.09
C ALA A 218 -12.71 10.76 -12.60
N GLU A 219 -12.65 9.50 -12.18
CA GLU A 219 -12.54 9.14 -10.76
C GLU A 219 -11.14 8.58 -10.46
N ARG A 220 -10.43 9.26 -9.56
CA ARG A 220 -9.12 8.84 -9.06
C ARG A 220 -9.18 8.78 -7.55
N VAL A 221 -8.60 7.73 -6.99
CA VAL A 221 -8.33 7.69 -5.55
C VAL A 221 -7.00 8.38 -5.33
N HIS A 222 -6.97 9.32 -4.39
CA HIS A 222 -5.75 10.00 -3.95
C HIS A 222 -5.47 9.65 -2.49
N VAL A 223 -4.19 9.49 -2.17
CA VAL A 223 -3.68 9.36 -0.81
C VAL A 223 -2.57 10.39 -0.65
N GLU A 224 -2.67 11.18 0.42
CA GLU A 224 -1.71 12.22 0.73
C GLU A 224 -1.20 12.03 2.15
N GLY A 225 0.10 12.23 2.33
CA GLY A 225 0.75 12.18 3.62
C GLY A 225 1.89 13.19 3.71
N GLN A 226 2.05 13.75 4.89
CA GLN A 226 3.21 14.57 5.23
C GLN A 226 3.81 14.08 6.53
N THR A 227 5.13 13.99 6.57
CA THR A 227 5.85 13.58 7.78
C THR A 227 7.20 14.27 7.86
N THR A 228 7.75 14.37 9.07
CA THR A 228 9.07 14.95 9.30
C THR A 228 9.92 13.96 10.07
N PHE A 229 11.06 13.63 9.51
CA PHE A 229 12.08 12.78 10.13
C PHE A 229 13.24 13.63 10.59
N THR A 230 13.88 13.22 11.68
CA THR A 230 15.11 13.83 12.17
C THR A 230 16.18 12.76 12.23
N SER A 231 17.30 12.94 11.53
CA SER A 231 18.45 12.05 11.72
C SER A 231 19.11 12.38 13.06
N ARG A 232 19.63 11.37 13.74
CA ARG A 232 20.36 11.53 15.02
C ARG A 232 21.80 11.15 14.77
N VAL A 233 22.63 12.13 14.45
CA VAL A 233 24.08 11.95 14.28
C VAL A 233 24.78 12.54 15.50
N TYR A 234 25.57 11.71 16.19
CA TYR A 234 26.40 12.14 17.32
C TYR A 234 27.86 12.14 16.90
N GLN A 235 28.28 13.17 16.15
CA GLN A 235 29.69 13.46 15.92
C GLN A 235 30.12 14.58 16.90
N ARG A 236 31.22 14.36 17.61
CA ARG A 236 31.84 15.31 18.55
C ARG A 236 33.32 15.45 18.23
#